data_AF-A0A0H1BEA9-F1
#
_entry.id   AF-A0A0H1BEA9-F1
#
_cell.length_a   1.000
_cell.length_b   1.000
_cell.length_c   1.000
_cell.angle_alpha   90.00
_cell.angle_beta   90.00
_cell.angle_gamma   90.00
#
_symmetry.space_group_name_H-M   'P 1'
#
loop_
_entity.id
_entity.type
_entity.pdbx_description
1 polymer ?
#
loop_
_entity_poly.entity_id
_entity_poly.type
_entity_poly.pdbx_seq_one_letter_code
_entity_poly.pdbx_strand_id
1 'polypeptide(L)'
;MITNLMYNDEVGLYAGMYGRANPDMSSFSKWGHFTQIVWKSTTVVGCATVKCSNHLRWNTVCNYGPPGNFGGRYAQNVARPNGAEMAIA
;
A
#
# COMPACT_ATOMS: atom_id res chain seq x y z
N MET A 1 -12.08 1.82 2.69
CA MET A 1 -11.23 0.61 2.69
C MET A 1 -9.84 0.97 2.21
N ILE A 2 -9.64 1.27 0.92
CA ILE A 2 -8.30 1.57 0.36
C ILE A 2 -7.64 2.78 1.02
N THR A 3 -8.25 3.96 0.99
CA THR A 3 -7.64 5.20 1.52
C THR A 3 -7.36 5.11 3.02
N ASN A 4 -8.36 4.77 3.85
CA ASN A 4 -8.17 4.81 5.30
C ASN A 4 -7.44 3.58 5.85
N LEU A 5 -7.92 2.37 5.56
CA LEU A 5 -7.40 1.15 6.20
C LEU A 5 -6.11 0.61 5.56
N MET A 6 -5.87 0.85 4.27
CA MET A 6 -4.71 0.31 3.55
C MET A 6 -3.61 1.35 3.30
N TYR A 7 -3.96 2.65 3.23
CA TYR A 7 -2.98 3.72 2.98
C TYR A 7 -2.74 4.59 4.21
N ASN A 8 -3.75 5.32 4.71
CA ASN A 8 -3.58 6.31 5.79
C ASN A 8 -3.13 5.65 7.11
N ASP A 9 -3.72 4.49 7.46
CA ASP A 9 -3.36 3.75 8.67
C ASP A 9 -1.95 3.12 8.58
N GLU A 10 -1.45 2.91 7.36
CA GLU A 10 -0.21 2.17 7.10
C GLU A 10 0.99 3.06 6.75
N VAL A 11 0.78 4.23 6.12
CA VAL A 11 1.85 5.10 5.59
C VAL A 11 2.84 5.53 6.68
N GLY A 12 2.34 5.81 7.89
CA GLY A 12 3.18 6.19 9.03
C GLY A 12 4.10 5.06 9.50
N LEU A 13 3.68 3.81 9.33
CA LEU A 13 4.46 2.63 9.74
C LEU A 13 5.67 2.40 8.83
N TYR A 14 5.67 2.95 7.61
CA TYR A 14 6.78 2.85 6.67
C TYR A 14 7.82 4.00 6.77
N ALA A 15 7.55 5.04 7.57
CA ALA A 15 8.32 6.28 7.58
C ALA A 15 9.85 6.12 7.79
N GLY A 16 10.27 5.15 8.60
CA GLY A 16 11.68 4.85 8.88
C GLY A 16 12.40 3.97 7.84
N MET A 17 11.70 3.53 6.80
CA MET A 17 12.14 2.48 5.88
C MET A 17 12.38 2.93 4.44
N TYR A 18 12.05 4.20 4.11
CA TYR A 18 12.34 4.78 2.81
C TYR A 18 13.83 4.65 2.42
N GLY A 19 14.08 4.39 1.13
CA GLY A 19 15.43 4.24 0.59
C GLY A 19 16.09 2.88 0.81
N ARG A 20 15.47 1.96 1.57
CA ARG A 20 15.98 0.60 1.76
C ARG A 20 15.56 -0.31 0.62
N ALA A 21 16.49 -1.08 0.06
CA ALA A 21 16.18 -2.09 -0.96
C ALA A 21 15.36 -3.25 -0.37
N ASN A 22 15.61 -3.58 0.90
CA ASN A 22 14.90 -4.56 1.71
C ASN A 22 14.52 -3.91 3.06
N PRO A 23 13.27 -3.45 3.25
CA PRO A 23 12.79 -2.93 4.53
C PRO A 23 12.67 -4.05 5.59
N ASP A 24 12.43 -3.67 6.84
CA ASP A 24 12.19 -4.66 7.89
C ASP A 24 10.85 -5.37 7.67
N MET A 25 10.93 -6.66 7.35
CA MET A 25 9.76 -7.50 7.03
C MET A 25 9.04 -8.02 8.28
N SER A 26 9.55 -7.77 9.51
CA SER A 26 8.96 -8.24 10.77
C SER A 26 7.49 -7.82 10.96
N SER A 27 7.10 -6.70 10.38
CA SER A 27 5.77 -6.09 10.50
C SER A 27 5.07 -5.91 9.15
N PHE A 28 5.45 -6.68 8.12
CA PHE A 28 4.93 -6.55 6.75
C PHE A 28 3.40 -6.52 6.66
N SER A 29 2.71 -7.32 7.48
CA SER A 29 1.24 -7.35 7.52
C SER A 29 0.58 -6.03 7.93
N LYS A 30 1.34 -5.08 8.50
CA LYS A 30 0.84 -3.77 8.93
C LYS A 30 1.10 -2.65 7.92
N TRP A 31 1.99 -2.82 6.95
CA TRP A 31 2.37 -1.75 6.00
C TRP A 31 2.43 -2.21 4.52
N GLY A 32 2.24 -3.50 4.29
CA GLY A 32 2.38 -4.10 2.96
C GLY A 32 1.36 -3.58 1.94
N HIS A 33 0.18 -3.15 2.37
CA HIS A 33 -0.80 -2.60 1.44
C HIS A 33 -0.37 -1.22 0.96
N PHE A 34 0.10 -0.34 1.87
CA PHE A 34 0.61 0.98 1.50
C PHE A 34 1.68 0.87 0.42
N THR A 35 2.68 0.01 0.62
CA THR A 35 3.80 -0.14 -0.33
C THR A 35 3.37 -0.67 -1.69
N GLN A 36 2.32 -1.49 -1.78
CA GLN A 36 1.74 -1.90 -3.05
C GLN A 36 0.98 -0.74 -3.72
N ILE A 37 0.23 0.06 -2.96
CA ILE A 37 -0.56 1.19 -3.50
C ILE A 37 0.35 2.23 -4.16
N VAL A 38 1.51 2.53 -3.56
CA VAL A 38 2.45 3.54 -4.08
C VAL A 38 3.57 2.96 -4.95
N TRP A 39 3.49 1.69 -5.32
CA TRP A 39 4.57 1.01 -6.04
C TRP A 39 4.76 1.59 -7.44
N LYS A 40 5.87 2.32 -7.66
CA LYS A 40 6.16 3.06 -8.90
C LYS A 40 5.97 2.25 -10.19
N SER A 41 6.38 0.98 -10.20
CA SER A 41 6.32 0.14 -11.41
C SER A 41 4.94 -0.48 -11.66
N THR A 42 3.99 -0.39 -10.72
CA THR A 42 2.61 -0.83 -10.92
C THR A 42 1.88 0.24 -11.74
N THR A 43 1.29 -0.15 -12.86
CA THR A 43 0.67 0.78 -13.81
C THR A 43 -0.84 0.58 -13.97
N VAL A 44 -1.36 -0.57 -13.55
CA VAL A 44 -2.79 -0.89 -13.61
C VAL A 44 -3.26 -1.47 -12.29
N VAL A 45 -4.50 -1.14 -11.94
CA VAL A 45 -5.19 -1.67 -10.77
C VAL A 45 -6.63 -2.02 -11.14
N GLY A 46 -7.11 -3.16 -10.66
CA GLY A 46 -8.52 -3.54 -10.74
C GLY A 46 -9.03 -3.92 -9.36
N CYS A 47 -10.12 -3.30 -8.91
CA CYS A 47 -10.68 -3.52 -7.58
C CYS A 47 -12.14 -3.99 -7.66
N ALA A 48 -12.52 -4.85 -6.72
CA ALA A 48 -13.90 -5.26 -6.51
C ALA A 48 -14.28 -5.07 -5.04
N THR A 49 -15.50 -4.59 -4.79
CA THR A 49 -16.03 -4.44 -3.43
C THR A 49 -17.32 -5.23 -3.30
N VAL A 50 -17.38 -6.13 -2.32
CA VAL A 50 -18.50 -7.03 -2.07
C VAL A 50 -18.98 -6.88 -0.63
N LYS A 51 -20.30 -6.85 -0.43
CA LYS A 51 -20.89 -6.90 0.91
C LYS A 51 -21.01 -8.36 1.35
N CYS A 52 -20.30 -8.74 2.42
CA CYS A 52 -20.36 -10.12 2.94
C CYS A 52 -21.59 -10.31 3.83
N SER A 53 -22.35 -11.38 3.57
CA SER A 53 -23.63 -11.71 4.22
C SER A 53 -23.52 -11.92 5.74
N ASN A 54 -22.38 -12.41 6.18
CA ASN A 54 -22.07 -12.85 7.55
C ASN A 54 -21.41 -11.79 8.43
N HIS A 55 -21.00 -10.64 7.89
CA HIS A 55 -20.22 -9.65 8.65
C HIS A 55 -20.73 -8.20 8.58
N LEU A 56 -21.81 -7.91 7.83
CA LEU A 56 -22.28 -6.54 7.53
C LEU A 56 -21.17 -5.59 7.02
N ARG A 57 -20.01 -6.12 6.63
CA ARG A 57 -18.81 -5.39 6.23
C ARG A 57 -18.63 -5.49 4.72
N TRP A 58 -18.22 -4.38 4.14
CA TRP A 58 -17.74 -4.32 2.77
C TRP A 58 -16.31 -4.85 2.73
N ASN A 59 -16.05 -5.81 1.85
CA ASN A 59 -14.72 -6.33 1.57
C ASN A 59 -14.28 -5.84 0.20
N THR A 60 -13.13 -5.18 0.15
CA THR A 60 -12.53 -4.64 -1.07
C THR A 60 -11.24 -5.40 -1.34
N VAL A 61 -11.11 -5.94 -2.54
CA VAL A 61 -9.90 -6.62 -3.02
C VAL A 61 -9.43 -5.88 -4.26
N CYS A 62 -8.12 -5.68 -4.38
CA CYS A 62 -7.49 -5.05 -5.55
C CYS A 62 -6.36 -5.93 -6.06
N ASN A 63 -6.33 -6.12 -7.38
CA ASN A 63 -5.22 -6.73 -8.11
C ASN A 63 -4.40 -5.62 -8.79
N TYR A 64 -3.08 -5.74 -8.71
CA TYR A 64 -2.13 -4.75 -9.20
C TYR A 64 -1.24 -5.36 -10.28
N GLY A 65 -1.04 -4.63 -11.38
CA GLY A 65 -0.25 -5.07 -12.52
C GLY A 65 0.73 -4.00 -12.99
N PRO A 66 2.02 -4.32 -13.19
CA PRO A 66 2.77 -5.41 -12.56
C PRO A 66 2.64 -5.40 -11.02
N PRO A 67 2.78 -6.55 -10.34
CA PRO A 67 2.73 -6.60 -8.89
C PRO A 67 3.91 -5.85 -8.23
N GLY A 68 3.69 -5.40 -6.99
CA GLY A 68 4.69 -4.74 -6.17
C GLY A 68 5.31 -5.64 -5.12
N ASN A 69 5.92 -5.03 -4.10
CA ASN A 69 6.45 -5.71 -2.92
C ASN A 69 7.51 -6.79 -3.20
N PHE A 70 8.31 -6.60 -4.24
CA PHE A 70 9.44 -7.47 -4.53
C PHE A 70 10.67 -7.07 -3.70
N GLY A 71 11.24 -8.06 -2.99
CA GLY A 71 12.51 -7.92 -2.29
C GLY A 71 13.61 -7.34 -3.20
N GLY A 72 14.41 -6.45 -2.65
CA GLY A 72 15.48 -5.72 -3.34
C GLY A 72 15.01 -4.52 -4.17
N ARG A 73 13.69 -4.31 -4.32
CA ARG A 73 13.15 -3.28 -5.23
C ARG A 73 12.42 -2.13 -4.53
N TYR A 74 12.33 -2.14 -3.19
CA TYR A 74 11.57 -1.15 -2.43
C TYR A 74 12.10 0.28 -2.59
N ALA A 75 13.42 0.49 -2.46
CA ALA A 75 14.05 1.81 -2.61
C ALA A 75 13.72 2.51 -3.93
N GLN A 76 13.53 1.73 -5.00
CA GLN A 76 13.26 2.25 -6.35
C GLN A 76 11.77 2.49 -6.60
N ASN A 77 10.90 1.86 -5.82
CA ASN A 77 9.46 1.84 -6.07
C ASN A 77 8.62 2.56 -5.02
N VAL A 78 9.15 2.79 -3.81
CA VAL A 78 8.44 3.46 -2.72
C VAL A 78 9.19 4.74 -2.38
N ALA A 79 8.76 5.85 -3.00
CA ALA A 79 9.35 7.17 -2.82
C ALA A 79 8.76 7.89 -1.61
N ARG A 80 9.56 8.78 -1.01
CA ARG A 80 9.04 9.71 0.01
C ARG A 80 8.04 10.67 -0.63
N PRO A 81 6.96 11.04 0.08
CA PRO A 81 6.10 12.14 -0.35
C PRO A 81 6.93 13.42 -0.49
N ASN A 82 6.69 14.19 -1.54
CA ASN A 82 7.44 15.44 -1.83
C ASN A 82 7.08 16.61 -0.89
N GLY A 83 6.50 16.36 0.29
CA GLY A 83 6.06 17.39 1.23
C GLY A 83 4.78 18.13 0.83
N ALA A 84 4.10 17.71 -0.24
CA ALA A 84 2.72 18.16 -0.51
C ALA A 84 1.80 17.56 0.57
N GLU A 85 0.94 18.41 1.14
CA GLU A 85 -0.08 18.00 2.11
C GLU A 85 -0.88 16.81 1.54
N MET A 86 -1.15 15.79 2.35
CA MET A 86 -1.98 14.67 1.90
C MET A 86 -3.33 15.23 1.49
N ALA A 87 -3.66 15.18 0.20
CA ALA A 87 -4.97 15.56 -0.30
C ALA A 87 -5.99 14.53 0.23
N ILE A 88 -6.56 14.82 1.40
CA ILE A 88 -7.74 14.13 1.90
C ILE A 88 -8.90 14.66 1.06
N ALA A 89 -9.30 13.89 0.05
CA ALA A 89 -10.56 14.07 -0.66
C ALA A 89 -11.67 13.28 0.04
#